data_AF-A0A8T2XNC7-F1
#
_entry.id   AF-A0A8T2XNC7-F1
#
_cell.length_a   1.000
_cell.length_b   1.000
_cell.length_c   1.000
_cell.angle_alpha   90.00
_cell.angle_beta   90.00
_cell.angle_gamma   90.00
#
_symmetry.space_group_name_H-M   'P 1'
#
loop_
_entity.id
_entity.type
_entity.pdbx_description
1 polymer ?
#
loop_
_entity_poly.entity_id
_entity_poly.type
_entity_poly.pdbx_seq_one_letter_code
_entity_poly.pdbx_strand_id
1 'polypeptide(L)'
;MLSLYEAVHLRVHGEDILEEALTFATTHLKSITTDMCPPPLLVKLRYALDQPIHKDLPWLGAKHYISIYEQEASHSEVLLKFAKLNFNFLQNMHQKELADMTMWWKKVDLSNKLPFARDRLVECYFWILGVCFEPQYSFARIIMTKVIAMTSVMDDVYDVYGTMEELVLFTDAIERWDISNIDHLPEYMKFFYKQLLDVYKEIETELAEQGRSYRVDYAKEAMKKQVQAYFVEARWLHENYMPTMDEYMRISLISSGYPLLTCISFVGMGDIVTKDAFERLNKDPKIVKAASLIARLMDDIVSHKFEQERGHVASAVECYMNQHEVSEEQAYDELRRQVVEAWKDINEELLIGPEDRVPIPLLTRVLNLARVMDVMYKDGDGYTNAKGKVRNYITSLLVEPVQLATSSLLAS
;
A
#
# COMPACT_ATOMS: atom_id res chain seq x y z
N MET A 1 22.73 18.56 -8.37
CA MET A 1 21.85 18.95 -7.24
C MET A 1 20.59 18.10 -7.20
N LEU A 2 19.76 18.06 -8.25
CA LEU A 2 18.59 17.18 -8.29
C LEU A 2 18.96 15.70 -8.03
N SER A 3 20.02 15.18 -8.67
CA SER A 3 20.49 13.81 -8.40
C SER A 3 20.97 13.59 -6.97
N LEU A 4 21.52 14.62 -6.31
CA LEU A 4 21.91 14.54 -4.89
C LEU A 4 20.65 14.45 -4.03
N TYR A 5 19.64 15.30 -4.31
CA TYR A 5 18.36 15.26 -3.64
C TYR A 5 17.67 13.89 -3.76
N GLU A 6 17.70 13.26 -4.94
CA GLU A 6 17.16 11.90 -5.09
C GLU A 6 17.96 10.87 -4.31
N ALA A 7 19.29 10.95 -4.34
CA ALA A 7 20.16 9.99 -3.68
C ALA A 7 20.04 10.01 -2.15
N VAL A 8 19.85 11.18 -1.52
CA VAL A 8 19.73 11.28 -0.06
C VAL A 8 18.46 10.63 0.51
N HIS A 9 17.45 10.32 -0.31
CA HIS A 9 16.29 9.53 0.12
C HIS A 9 16.61 8.03 0.28
N LEU A 10 17.77 7.57 -0.21
CA LEU A 10 18.28 6.20 -0.04
C LEU A 10 19.16 6.03 1.21
N ARG A 11 19.34 7.08 2.00
CA ARG A 11 20.22 7.05 3.19
C ARG A 11 19.78 6.03 4.23
N VAL A 12 20.73 5.57 5.02
CA VAL A 12 20.56 4.64 6.15
C VAL A 12 20.92 5.30 7.49
N HIS A 13 20.85 4.56 8.59
CA HIS A 13 21.23 5.09 9.91
C HIS A 13 22.73 5.40 9.98
N GLY A 14 23.08 6.45 10.71
CA GLY A 14 24.48 6.88 10.92
C GLY A 14 25.10 7.67 9.75
N GLU A 15 24.35 7.97 8.70
CA GLU A 15 24.81 8.79 7.57
C GLU A 15 24.48 10.28 7.75
N ASP A 16 25.00 10.91 8.81
CA ASP A 16 24.70 12.31 9.18
C ASP A 16 24.99 13.30 8.03
N ILE A 17 26.03 13.04 7.23
CA ILE A 17 26.37 13.86 6.05
C ILE A 17 25.24 13.89 5.00
N LEU A 18 24.44 12.81 4.90
CA LEU A 18 23.31 12.75 3.98
C LEU A 18 22.07 13.45 4.54
N GLU A 19 21.95 13.61 5.86
CA GLU A 19 20.94 14.49 6.47
C GLU A 19 21.22 15.96 6.12
N GLU A 20 22.47 16.40 6.30
CA GLU A 20 22.90 17.74 5.89
C GLU A 20 22.71 17.96 4.38
N ALA A 21 23.04 16.96 3.56
CA ALA A 21 22.88 17.02 2.12
C ALA A 21 21.40 17.12 1.70
N LEU A 22 20.48 16.48 2.43
CA LEU A 22 19.04 16.63 2.17
C LEU A 22 18.57 18.07 2.43
N THR A 23 18.94 18.64 3.58
CA THR A 23 18.58 20.03 3.90
C THR A 23 19.21 21.01 2.90
N PHE A 24 20.48 20.80 2.55
CA PHE A 24 21.19 21.59 1.55
C PHE A 24 20.50 21.52 0.17
N ALA A 25 20.31 20.32 -0.37
CA ALA A 25 19.75 20.14 -1.70
C ALA A 25 18.31 20.64 -1.76
N THR A 26 17.49 20.38 -0.74
CA THR A 26 16.09 20.85 -0.68
C THR A 26 16.01 22.37 -0.67
N THR A 27 16.83 23.03 0.14
CA THR A 27 16.86 24.51 0.24
C THR A 27 17.21 25.14 -1.11
N HIS A 28 18.26 24.65 -1.76
CA HIS A 28 18.69 25.20 -3.03
C HIS A 28 17.72 24.89 -4.17
N LEU A 29 17.17 23.67 -4.24
CA LEU A 29 16.20 23.31 -5.29
C LEU A 29 14.90 24.11 -5.17
N LYS A 30 14.41 24.38 -3.95
CA LYS A 30 13.22 25.23 -3.72
C LYS A 30 13.45 26.68 -4.13
N SER A 31 14.69 27.17 -4.16
CA SER A 31 15.00 28.54 -4.57
C SER A 31 15.01 28.75 -6.09
N ILE A 32 15.00 27.67 -6.89
CA ILE A 32 15.03 27.75 -8.35
C ILE A 32 13.69 28.25 -8.90
N THR A 33 13.73 29.36 -9.65
CA THR A 33 12.57 29.96 -10.29
C THR A 33 12.43 29.56 -11.76
N THR A 34 11.32 29.95 -12.40
CA THR A 34 11.04 29.71 -13.84
C THR A 34 12.10 30.30 -14.76
N ASP A 35 12.73 31.40 -14.36
CA ASP A 35 13.72 32.11 -15.18
C ASP A 35 15.10 31.44 -15.14
N MET A 36 15.33 30.60 -14.13
CA MET A 36 16.61 29.94 -13.87
C MET A 36 16.72 28.55 -14.50
N CYS A 37 15.61 27.99 -15.00
CA CYS A 37 15.52 26.58 -15.38
C CYS A 37 14.57 26.38 -16.57
N PRO A 38 14.99 25.66 -17.64
CA PRO A 38 14.12 25.41 -18.77
C PRO A 38 12.89 24.57 -18.35
N PRO A 39 11.72 24.76 -19.00
CA PRO A 39 10.45 24.18 -18.55
C PRO A 39 10.49 22.66 -18.28
N PRO A 40 11.08 21.79 -19.13
CA PRO A 40 11.09 20.35 -18.87
C PRO A 40 11.84 19.98 -17.58
N LEU A 41 12.96 20.65 -17.33
CA LEU A 41 13.75 20.44 -16.12
C LEU A 41 13.07 21.03 -14.88
N LEU A 42 12.34 22.15 -15.04
CA LEU A 42 11.56 22.73 -13.96
C LEU A 42 10.38 21.82 -13.55
N VAL A 43 9.70 21.22 -14.51
CA VAL A 43 8.65 20.22 -14.25
C VAL A 43 9.23 19.02 -13.50
N LYS A 44 10.37 18.49 -13.97
CA LYS A 44 11.09 17.40 -13.31
C LYS A 44 11.48 17.74 -11.87
N LEU A 45 11.99 18.95 -11.64
CA LEU A 45 12.37 19.45 -10.33
C LEU A 45 11.17 19.57 -9.38
N ARG A 46 10.07 20.17 -9.86
CA ARG A 46 8.84 20.32 -9.06
C ARG A 46 8.26 18.96 -8.70
N TYR A 47 8.27 18.03 -9.64
CA TYR A 47 7.83 16.66 -9.41
C TYR A 47 8.68 15.97 -8.33
N ALA A 48 10.01 16.02 -8.43
CA ALA A 48 10.90 15.43 -7.41
C ALA A 48 10.74 16.04 -6.01
N LEU A 49 10.55 17.36 -5.93
CA LEU A 49 10.30 18.04 -4.65
C LEU A 49 8.95 17.66 -4.03
N ASP A 50 7.94 17.34 -4.86
CA ASP A 50 6.65 16.81 -4.39
C ASP A 50 6.72 15.31 -4.10
N GLN A 51 7.36 14.51 -4.94
CA GLN A 51 7.47 13.06 -4.82
C GLN A 51 8.88 12.59 -5.24
N PRO A 52 9.79 12.32 -4.29
CA PRO A 52 11.11 11.77 -4.62
C PRO A 52 10.99 10.40 -5.27
N ILE A 53 11.86 10.09 -6.23
CA ILE A 53 11.79 8.84 -7.02
C ILE A 53 11.81 7.60 -6.11
N HIS A 54 12.59 7.63 -5.04
CA HIS A 54 12.69 6.49 -4.13
C HIS A 54 11.38 6.21 -3.36
N LYS A 55 10.55 7.24 -3.15
CA LYS A 55 9.28 7.14 -2.45
C LYS A 55 8.08 7.16 -3.40
N ASP A 56 8.30 7.28 -4.71
CA ASP A 56 7.25 7.27 -5.73
C ASP A 56 6.87 5.86 -6.16
N LEU A 57 5.67 5.70 -6.73
CA LEU A 57 5.26 4.47 -7.38
C LEU A 57 5.96 4.34 -8.73
N PRO A 58 6.71 3.24 -9.00
CA PRO A 58 7.51 3.13 -10.22
C PRO A 58 6.72 3.35 -11.52
N TRP A 59 5.47 2.87 -11.57
CA TRP A 59 4.62 3.02 -12.75
C TRP A 59 4.05 4.44 -12.92
N LEU A 60 3.73 5.10 -11.81
CA LEU A 60 3.31 6.50 -11.79
C LEU A 60 4.46 7.42 -12.20
N GLY A 61 5.65 7.22 -11.64
CA GLY A 61 6.85 7.95 -12.00
C GLY A 61 7.22 7.74 -13.46
N ALA A 62 7.12 6.51 -13.98
CA ALA A 62 7.36 6.23 -15.40
C ALA A 62 6.40 7.01 -16.32
N LYS A 63 5.10 7.06 -15.99
CA LYS A 63 4.10 7.84 -16.74
C LYS A 63 4.48 9.32 -16.83
N HIS A 64 4.84 9.93 -15.69
CA HIS A 64 5.26 11.33 -15.64
C HIS A 64 6.57 11.55 -16.40
N TYR A 65 7.52 10.64 -16.23
CA TYR A 65 8.85 10.75 -16.84
C TYR A 65 8.80 10.66 -18.37
N ILE A 66 7.90 9.86 -18.95
CA ILE A 66 7.75 9.77 -20.41
C ILE A 66 7.45 11.16 -21.01
N SER A 67 6.55 11.93 -20.40
CA SER A 67 6.21 13.28 -20.87
C SER A 67 7.35 14.28 -20.69
N ILE A 68 8.16 14.14 -19.65
CA ILE A 68 9.35 14.97 -19.43
C ILE A 68 10.42 14.63 -20.47
N TYR A 69 10.70 13.34 -20.65
CA TYR A 69 11.73 12.84 -21.56
C TYR A 69 11.44 13.22 -23.01
N GLU A 70 10.17 13.21 -23.43
CA GLU A 70 9.75 13.68 -24.77
C GLU A 70 10.15 15.13 -25.06
N GLN A 71 10.23 15.98 -24.03
CA GLN A 71 10.60 17.38 -24.19
C GLN A 71 12.11 17.62 -24.11
N GLU A 72 12.91 16.61 -23.76
CA GLU A 72 14.37 16.74 -23.72
C GLU A 72 14.94 16.74 -25.14
N ALA A 73 15.70 17.78 -25.51
CA ALA A 73 16.27 17.88 -26.86
C ALA A 73 17.21 16.71 -27.23
N SER A 74 17.77 16.02 -26.23
CA SER A 74 18.69 14.90 -26.37
C SER A 74 18.03 13.52 -26.22
N HIS A 75 16.69 13.45 -26.19
CA HIS A 75 16.02 12.16 -25.98
C HIS A 75 16.27 11.20 -27.16
N SER A 76 16.32 9.91 -26.85
CA SER A 76 16.35 8.86 -27.85
C SER A 76 14.92 8.58 -28.32
N GLU A 77 14.64 8.78 -29.61
CA GLU A 77 13.35 8.44 -30.21
C GLU A 77 13.00 6.96 -30.03
N VAL A 78 14.00 6.07 -30.07
CA VAL A 78 13.81 4.62 -29.89
C VAL A 78 13.34 4.32 -28.47
N LEU A 79 14.01 4.89 -27.45
CA LEU A 79 13.63 4.68 -26.05
C LEU A 79 12.28 5.31 -25.75
N LEU A 80 12.01 6.51 -26.26
CA LEU A 80 10.71 7.18 -26.07
C LEU A 80 9.58 6.35 -26.68
N LYS A 81 9.73 5.92 -27.93
CA LYS A 81 8.73 5.06 -28.61
C LYS A 81 8.51 3.76 -27.87
N PHE A 82 9.59 3.11 -27.42
CA PHE A 82 9.50 1.89 -26.61
C PHE A 82 8.74 2.11 -25.31
N ALA A 83 9.07 3.16 -24.55
CA ALA A 83 8.41 3.48 -23.29
C ALA A 83 6.91 3.76 -23.47
N LYS A 84 6.53 4.54 -24.50
CA LYS A 84 5.12 4.82 -24.82
C LYS A 84 4.33 3.56 -25.18
N LEU A 85 4.89 2.71 -26.04
CA LEU A 85 4.26 1.44 -26.43
C LEU A 85 4.13 0.47 -25.25
N ASN A 86 5.19 0.33 -24.45
CA ASN A 86 5.18 -0.50 -23.25
C ASN A 86 4.16 0.01 -22.23
N PHE A 87 4.05 1.33 -22.05
CA PHE A 87 3.04 1.92 -21.17
C PHE A 87 1.62 1.57 -21.60
N ASN A 88 1.27 1.83 -22.86
CA ASN A 88 -0.07 1.55 -23.34
C ASN A 88 -0.38 0.04 -23.37
N PHE A 89 0.61 -0.82 -23.62
CA PHE A 89 0.45 -2.27 -23.57
C PHE A 89 0.10 -2.74 -22.15
N LEU A 90 0.87 -2.33 -21.15
CA LEU A 90 0.60 -2.71 -19.76
C LEU A 90 -0.69 -2.08 -19.22
N GLN A 91 -0.96 -0.82 -19.55
CA GLN A 91 -2.23 -0.17 -19.18
C GLN A 91 -3.43 -0.96 -19.70
N ASN A 92 -3.39 -1.47 -20.93
CA ASN A 92 -4.49 -2.23 -21.50
C ASN A 92 -4.71 -3.57 -20.77
N MET A 93 -3.63 -4.24 -20.37
CA MET A 93 -3.69 -5.41 -19.50
C MET A 93 -4.29 -5.05 -18.13
N HIS A 94 -3.84 -3.96 -17.50
CA HIS A 94 -4.37 -3.50 -16.21
C HIS A 94 -5.85 -3.11 -16.28
N GLN A 95 -6.30 -2.51 -17.40
CA GLN A 95 -7.71 -2.20 -17.63
C GLN A 95 -8.57 -3.45 -17.74
N LYS A 96 -8.05 -4.50 -18.40
CA LYS A 96 -8.73 -5.80 -18.46
C LYS A 96 -8.84 -6.44 -17.08
N GLU A 97 -7.74 -6.46 -16.32
CA GLU A 97 -7.72 -6.94 -14.93
C GLU A 97 -8.75 -6.19 -14.07
N LEU A 98 -8.79 -4.85 -14.16
CA LEU A 98 -9.76 -4.03 -13.42
C LEU A 98 -11.21 -4.29 -13.88
N ALA A 99 -11.45 -4.50 -15.18
CA ALA A 99 -12.78 -4.83 -15.68
C ALA A 99 -13.26 -6.18 -15.11
N ASP A 100 -12.40 -7.19 -15.08
CA ASP A 100 -12.67 -8.50 -14.49
C ASP A 100 -12.94 -8.38 -12.98
N MET A 101 -12.14 -7.59 -12.26
CA MET A 101 -12.36 -7.33 -10.83
C MET A 101 -13.66 -6.57 -10.58
N THR A 102 -14.00 -5.60 -11.44
CA THR A 102 -15.27 -4.86 -11.33
C THR A 102 -16.47 -5.77 -11.56
N MET A 103 -16.37 -6.73 -12.50
CA MET A 103 -17.41 -7.74 -12.71
C MET A 103 -17.53 -8.67 -11.50
N TRP A 104 -16.41 -9.11 -10.93
CA TRP A 104 -16.38 -9.89 -9.70
C TRP A 104 -17.07 -9.13 -8.56
N TRP A 105 -16.65 -7.90 -8.27
CA TRP A 105 -17.20 -7.07 -7.19
C TRP A 105 -18.70 -6.82 -7.32
N LYS A 106 -19.17 -6.52 -8.54
CA LYS A 106 -20.60 -6.36 -8.85
C LYS A 106 -21.38 -7.66 -8.66
N LYS A 107 -20.80 -8.82 -8.99
CA LYS A 107 -21.44 -10.13 -8.81
C LYS A 107 -21.56 -10.49 -7.33
N VAL A 108 -20.57 -10.13 -6.51
CA VAL A 108 -20.66 -10.28 -5.06
C VAL A 108 -21.79 -9.41 -4.51
N ASP A 109 -22.01 -8.22 -5.08
CA ASP A 109 -23.07 -7.28 -4.69
C ASP A 109 -22.88 -6.72 -3.26
N LEU A 110 -21.61 -6.50 -2.87
CA LEU A 110 -21.25 -6.02 -1.53
C LEU A 110 -21.89 -4.68 -1.20
N SER A 111 -21.99 -3.75 -2.15
CA SER A 111 -22.57 -2.42 -1.91
C SER A 111 -24.03 -2.47 -1.46
N ASN A 112 -24.81 -3.44 -1.96
CA ASN A 112 -26.21 -3.60 -1.56
C ASN A 112 -26.37 -4.46 -0.30
N LYS A 113 -25.48 -5.45 -0.11
CA LYS A 113 -25.54 -6.38 1.03
C LYS A 113 -24.91 -5.83 2.30
N LEU A 114 -23.90 -4.97 2.17
CA LEU A 114 -23.12 -4.35 3.23
C LEU A 114 -23.01 -2.84 2.97
N PRO A 115 -24.12 -2.09 3.01
CA PRO A 115 -24.15 -0.66 2.63
C PRO A 115 -23.37 0.26 3.58
N PHE A 116 -22.94 -0.25 4.75
CA PHE A 116 -22.07 0.46 5.68
C PHE A 116 -20.60 0.48 5.22
N ALA A 117 -20.19 -0.49 4.39
CA ALA A 117 -18.81 -0.65 3.98
C ALA A 117 -18.44 0.32 2.84
N ARG A 118 -17.18 0.75 2.84
CA ARG A 118 -16.60 1.62 1.80
C ARG A 118 -16.50 0.86 0.48
N ASP A 119 -17.12 1.39 -0.57
CA ASP A 119 -16.96 0.86 -1.94
C ASP A 119 -15.71 1.46 -2.61
N ARG A 120 -14.59 0.73 -2.55
CA ARG A 120 -13.25 1.22 -2.92
C ARG A 120 -12.43 0.24 -3.75
N LEU A 121 -13.08 -0.53 -4.61
CA LEU A 121 -12.41 -1.54 -5.43
C LEU A 121 -11.33 -0.93 -6.35
N VAL A 122 -11.59 0.24 -6.94
CA VAL A 122 -10.66 0.88 -7.89
C VAL A 122 -9.41 1.38 -7.14
N GLU A 123 -9.60 1.95 -5.95
CA GLU A 123 -8.54 2.39 -5.05
C GLU A 123 -7.72 1.19 -4.56
N CYS A 124 -8.37 0.09 -4.17
CA CYS A 124 -7.73 -1.18 -3.84
C CYS A 124 -6.86 -1.68 -5.00
N TYR A 125 -7.39 -1.70 -6.23
CA TYR A 125 -6.63 -2.13 -7.40
C TYR A 125 -5.44 -1.21 -7.69
N PHE A 126 -5.62 0.12 -7.57
CA PHE A 126 -4.54 1.09 -7.70
C PHE A 126 -3.44 0.88 -6.65
N TRP A 127 -3.81 0.61 -5.40
CA TRP A 127 -2.89 0.27 -4.32
C TRP A 127 -2.01 -0.91 -4.71
N ILE A 128 -2.62 -1.99 -5.17
CA ILE A 128 -1.92 -3.22 -5.55
C ILE A 128 -1.10 -3.04 -6.84
N LEU A 129 -1.57 -2.21 -7.77
CA LEU A 129 -0.79 -1.84 -8.95
C LEU A 129 0.51 -1.12 -8.57
N GLY A 130 0.47 -0.29 -7.52
CA GLY A 130 1.66 0.33 -6.93
C GLY A 130 2.65 -0.71 -6.37
N VAL A 131 2.16 -1.82 -5.84
CA VAL A 131 2.98 -2.93 -5.32
C VAL A 131 3.69 -3.69 -6.44
N CYS A 132 2.97 -4.02 -7.52
CA CYS A 132 3.53 -4.74 -8.66
C CYS A 132 2.78 -4.45 -9.97
N PHE A 133 3.46 -3.92 -10.98
CA PHE A 133 2.83 -3.51 -12.26
C PHE A 133 3.21 -4.40 -13.44
N GLU A 134 4.26 -5.21 -13.29
CA GLU A 134 4.84 -6.02 -14.35
C GLU A 134 3.90 -7.16 -14.78
N PRO A 135 3.90 -7.57 -16.05
CA PRO A 135 2.88 -8.48 -16.60
C PRO A 135 2.89 -9.88 -15.94
N GLN A 136 4.07 -10.39 -15.56
CA GLN A 136 4.21 -11.68 -14.90
C GLN A 136 3.54 -11.76 -13.51
N TYR A 137 3.17 -10.61 -12.92
CA TYR A 137 2.52 -10.54 -11.61
C TYR A 137 1.00 -10.32 -11.70
N SER A 138 0.39 -10.59 -12.85
CA SER A 138 -1.08 -10.49 -13.05
C SER A 138 -1.87 -11.28 -12.01
N PHE A 139 -1.52 -12.55 -11.80
CA PHE A 139 -2.15 -13.38 -10.77
C PHE A 139 -1.99 -12.78 -9.37
N ALA A 140 -0.78 -12.32 -9.01
CA ALA A 140 -0.52 -11.67 -7.74
C ALA A 140 -1.40 -10.41 -7.54
N ARG A 141 -1.52 -9.55 -8.57
CA ARG A 141 -2.37 -8.36 -8.51
C ARG A 141 -3.84 -8.73 -8.28
N ILE A 142 -4.35 -9.74 -8.98
CA ILE A 142 -5.74 -10.17 -8.84
C ILE A 142 -6.03 -10.64 -7.42
N ILE A 143 -5.22 -11.56 -6.88
CA ILE A 143 -5.45 -12.12 -5.54
C ILE A 143 -5.27 -11.05 -4.46
N MET A 144 -4.25 -10.19 -4.59
CA MET A 144 -4.02 -9.11 -3.64
C MET A 144 -5.16 -8.11 -3.65
N THR A 145 -5.72 -7.77 -4.83
CA THR A 145 -6.86 -6.85 -4.96
C THR A 145 -8.10 -7.42 -4.30
N LYS A 146 -8.37 -8.71 -4.48
CA LYS A 146 -9.49 -9.37 -3.79
C LYS A 146 -9.29 -9.36 -2.28
N VAL A 147 -8.09 -9.71 -1.80
CA VAL A 147 -7.84 -9.77 -0.36
C VAL A 147 -7.86 -8.39 0.30
N ILE A 148 -7.26 -7.35 -0.30
CA ILE A 148 -7.31 -5.98 0.27
C ILE A 148 -8.75 -5.45 0.29
N ALA A 149 -9.53 -5.70 -0.75
CA ALA A 149 -10.94 -5.28 -0.79
C ALA A 149 -11.77 -5.98 0.30
N MET A 150 -11.57 -7.29 0.49
CA MET A 150 -12.22 -8.03 1.58
C MET A 150 -11.73 -7.55 2.96
N THR A 151 -10.44 -7.26 3.10
CA THR A 151 -9.87 -6.74 4.36
C THR A 151 -10.44 -5.38 4.70
N SER A 152 -10.65 -4.49 3.73
CA SER A 152 -11.29 -3.19 3.97
C SER A 152 -12.75 -3.31 4.37
N VAL A 153 -13.51 -4.23 3.79
CA VAL A 153 -14.90 -4.47 4.22
C VAL A 153 -14.91 -5.04 5.65
N MET A 154 -13.95 -5.90 5.95
CA MET A 154 -13.78 -6.45 7.30
C MET A 154 -13.41 -5.36 8.32
N ASP A 155 -12.50 -4.45 7.97
CA ASP A 155 -12.18 -3.26 8.75
C ASP A 155 -13.46 -2.48 9.10
N ASP A 156 -14.31 -2.18 8.12
CA ASP A 156 -15.60 -1.51 8.35
C ASP A 156 -16.55 -2.30 9.27
N VAL A 157 -16.48 -3.63 9.26
CA VAL A 157 -17.24 -4.48 10.20
C VAL A 157 -16.75 -4.27 11.63
N TYR A 158 -15.43 -4.27 11.87
CA TYR A 158 -14.87 -4.09 13.22
C TYR A 158 -14.96 -2.64 13.71
N ASP A 159 -14.91 -1.68 12.80
CA ASP A 159 -14.77 -0.26 13.11
C ASP A 159 -16.11 0.46 13.33
N VAL A 160 -17.09 0.24 12.44
CA VAL A 160 -18.31 1.08 12.42
C VAL A 160 -19.64 0.32 12.50
N TYR A 161 -19.64 -1.01 12.43
CA TYR A 161 -20.89 -1.75 12.27
C TYR A 161 -21.14 -2.88 13.28
N GLY A 162 -20.19 -3.79 13.47
CA GLY A 162 -20.39 -4.98 14.30
C GLY A 162 -20.49 -4.66 15.79
N THR A 163 -21.39 -5.33 16.51
CA THR A 163 -21.41 -5.24 17.98
C THR A 163 -20.32 -6.12 18.59
N MET A 164 -19.90 -5.81 19.82
CA MET A 164 -18.85 -6.57 20.49
C MET A 164 -19.15 -8.08 20.57
N GLU A 165 -20.42 -8.46 20.81
CA GLU A 165 -20.86 -9.86 20.83
C GLU A 165 -20.76 -10.52 19.46
N GLU A 166 -21.11 -9.79 18.38
CA GLU A 166 -20.99 -10.28 17.01
C GLU A 166 -19.51 -10.44 16.62
N LEU A 167 -18.65 -9.48 16.99
CA LEU A 167 -17.23 -9.49 16.68
C LEU A 167 -16.48 -10.65 17.36
N VAL A 168 -16.89 -11.06 18.57
CA VAL A 168 -16.38 -12.27 19.24
C VAL A 168 -16.64 -13.51 18.38
N LEU A 169 -17.88 -13.69 17.94
CA LEU A 169 -18.30 -14.83 17.12
C LEU A 169 -17.60 -14.82 15.76
N PHE A 170 -17.48 -13.63 15.17
CA PHE A 170 -16.86 -13.46 13.87
C PHE A 170 -15.35 -13.72 13.89
N THR A 171 -14.65 -13.26 14.93
CA THR A 171 -13.23 -13.55 15.16
C THR A 171 -13.01 -15.06 15.29
N ASP A 172 -13.79 -15.74 16.15
CA ASP A 172 -13.69 -17.20 16.35
C ASP A 172 -13.97 -17.98 15.05
N ALA A 173 -14.96 -17.54 14.24
CA ALA A 173 -15.23 -18.16 12.95
C ALA A 173 -14.03 -18.08 12.00
N ILE A 174 -13.38 -16.91 11.88
CA ILE A 174 -12.20 -16.73 11.02
C ILE A 174 -10.98 -17.51 11.56
N GLU A 175 -10.77 -17.54 12.88
CA GLU A 175 -9.70 -18.32 13.49
C GLU A 175 -9.82 -19.82 13.20
N ARG A 176 -11.05 -20.35 13.27
CA ARG A 176 -11.34 -21.75 12.92
C ARG A 176 -11.23 -22.02 11.42
N TRP A 177 -11.54 -21.02 10.59
CA TRP A 177 -11.56 -21.13 9.13
C TRP A 177 -12.46 -22.29 8.64
N ASP A 178 -13.56 -22.54 9.33
CA ASP A 178 -14.51 -23.61 9.01
C ASP A 178 -15.91 -23.01 8.75
N ILE A 179 -16.54 -23.44 7.67
CA ILE A 179 -17.90 -23.01 7.28
C ILE A 179 -18.96 -23.57 8.23
N SER A 180 -18.66 -24.62 9.00
CA SER A 180 -19.61 -25.25 9.92
C SER A 180 -20.15 -24.30 11.00
N ASN A 181 -19.38 -23.28 11.40
CA ASN A 181 -19.78 -22.33 12.45
C ASN A 181 -20.56 -21.11 11.93
N ILE A 182 -20.85 -21.08 10.63
CA ILE A 182 -21.49 -19.92 10.00
C ILE A 182 -22.87 -19.62 10.55
N ASP A 183 -23.60 -20.63 11.04
CA ASP A 183 -24.98 -20.47 11.49
C ASP A 183 -25.10 -19.60 12.75
N HIS A 184 -24.00 -19.43 13.49
CA HIS A 184 -23.93 -18.59 14.69
C HIS A 184 -23.72 -17.09 14.38
N LEU A 185 -23.33 -16.74 13.16
CA LEU A 185 -23.08 -15.35 12.78
C LEU A 185 -24.39 -14.62 12.41
N PRO A 186 -24.48 -13.30 12.53
CA PRO A 186 -25.53 -12.50 11.90
C PRO A 186 -25.52 -12.65 10.38
N GLU A 187 -26.69 -12.48 9.72
CA GLU A 187 -26.82 -12.75 8.27
C GLU A 187 -25.83 -11.96 7.39
N TYR A 188 -25.51 -10.71 7.73
CA TYR A 188 -24.55 -9.90 6.97
C TYR A 188 -23.11 -10.43 7.11
N MET A 189 -22.71 -10.87 8.31
CA MET A 189 -21.42 -11.51 8.56
C MET A 189 -21.36 -12.90 7.91
N LYS A 190 -22.45 -13.68 7.90
CA LYS A 190 -22.52 -14.95 7.16
C LYS A 190 -22.24 -14.72 5.68
N PHE A 191 -22.89 -13.71 5.11
CA PHE A 191 -22.70 -13.36 3.72
C PHE A 191 -21.23 -12.99 3.45
N PHE A 192 -20.66 -12.06 4.22
CA PHE A 192 -19.27 -11.65 4.08
C PHE A 192 -18.28 -12.82 4.26
N TYR A 193 -18.46 -13.63 5.30
CA TYR A 193 -17.60 -14.77 5.61
C TYR A 193 -17.60 -15.82 4.48
N LYS A 194 -18.75 -16.11 3.85
CA LYS A 194 -18.81 -16.97 2.65
C LYS A 194 -17.95 -16.42 1.53
N GLN A 195 -18.08 -15.12 1.25
CA GLN A 195 -17.29 -14.48 0.19
C GLN A 195 -15.79 -14.53 0.49
N LEU A 196 -15.39 -14.38 1.76
CA LEU A 196 -14.00 -14.50 2.17
C LEU A 196 -13.47 -15.91 1.92
N LEU A 197 -14.21 -16.94 2.35
CA LEU A 197 -13.85 -18.34 2.12
C LEU A 197 -13.77 -18.68 0.63
N ASP A 198 -14.72 -18.18 -0.18
CA ASP A 198 -14.74 -18.39 -1.63
C ASP A 198 -13.52 -17.78 -2.31
N VAL A 199 -13.08 -16.57 -1.92
CA VAL A 199 -11.86 -15.95 -2.43
C VAL A 199 -10.64 -16.83 -2.13
N TYR A 200 -10.48 -17.32 -0.90
CA TYR A 200 -9.33 -18.16 -0.56
C TYR A 200 -9.37 -19.53 -1.25
N LYS A 201 -10.56 -20.08 -1.46
CA LYS A 201 -10.76 -21.33 -2.21
C LYS A 201 -10.40 -21.17 -3.69
N GLU A 202 -10.73 -20.02 -4.29
CA GLU A 202 -10.32 -19.69 -5.66
C GLU A 202 -8.79 -19.64 -5.77
N ILE A 203 -8.13 -18.93 -4.84
CA ILE A 203 -6.66 -18.86 -4.77
C ILE A 203 -6.04 -20.26 -4.61
N GLU A 204 -6.62 -21.10 -3.76
CA GLU A 204 -6.16 -22.48 -3.54
C GLU A 204 -6.27 -23.34 -4.79
N THR A 205 -7.37 -23.19 -5.54
CA THR A 205 -7.62 -23.92 -6.79
C THR A 205 -6.59 -23.54 -7.85
N GLU A 206 -6.38 -22.25 -8.07
CA GLU A 206 -5.37 -21.72 -9.02
C GLU A 206 -3.94 -22.17 -8.67
N LEU A 207 -3.60 -22.22 -7.38
CA LEU A 207 -2.30 -22.67 -6.92
C LEU A 207 -2.13 -24.19 -6.95
N ALA A 208 -3.22 -24.96 -6.84
CA ALA A 208 -3.19 -26.42 -6.91
C ALA A 208 -2.71 -26.91 -8.27
N GLU A 209 -3.14 -26.24 -9.35
CA GLU A 209 -2.69 -26.52 -10.72
C GLU A 209 -1.17 -26.39 -10.89
N GLN A 210 -0.51 -25.61 -10.00
CA GLN A 210 0.92 -25.33 -10.01
C GLN A 210 1.68 -26.06 -8.89
N GLY A 211 1.01 -26.92 -8.10
CA GLY A 211 1.62 -27.62 -6.96
C GLY A 211 2.02 -26.70 -5.80
N ARG A 212 1.35 -25.55 -5.65
CA ARG A 212 1.70 -24.48 -4.70
C ARG A 212 0.61 -24.20 -3.65
N SER A 213 -0.38 -25.07 -3.49
CA SER A 213 -1.51 -24.87 -2.55
C SER A 213 -1.09 -24.61 -1.11
N TYR A 214 0.06 -25.13 -0.67
CA TYR A 214 0.61 -24.89 0.67
C TYR A 214 0.79 -23.38 1.00
N ARG A 215 0.90 -22.52 -0.02
CA ARG A 215 1.01 -21.06 0.19
C ARG A 215 -0.25 -20.45 0.77
N VAL A 216 -1.40 -21.07 0.56
CA VAL A 216 -2.70 -20.60 1.08
C VAL A 216 -2.76 -20.73 2.60
N ASP A 217 -2.07 -21.70 3.19
CA ASP A 217 -2.05 -21.84 4.65
C ASP A 217 -1.37 -20.62 5.29
N TYR A 218 -0.26 -20.13 4.75
CA TYR A 218 0.36 -18.88 5.20
C TYR A 218 -0.58 -17.68 5.03
N ALA A 219 -1.31 -17.62 3.91
CA ALA A 219 -2.29 -16.56 3.66
C ALA A 219 -3.42 -16.56 4.71
N LYS A 220 -3.96 -17.74 5.03
CA LYS A 220 -5.01 -17.93 6.06
C LYS A 220 -4.49 -17.50 7.43
N GLU A 221 -3.29 -17.93 7.82
CA GLU A 221 -2.70 -17.54 9.11
C GLU A 221 -2.41 -16.03 9.19
N ALA A 222 -1.98 -15.39 8.11
CA ALA A 222 -1.82 -13.95 8.07
C ALA A 222 -3.16 -13.21 8.23
N MET A 223 -4.23 -13.72 7.62
CA MET A 223 -5.58 -13.15 7.79
C MET A 223 -6.09 -13.33 9.23
N LYS A 224 -5.84 -14.46 9.87
CA LYS A 224 -6.23 -14.66 11.28
C LYS A 224 -5.54 -13.64 12.19
N LYS A 225 -4.23 -13.41 12.01
CA LYS A 225 -3.49 -12.37 12.75
C LYS A 225 -4.08 -10.98 12.53
N GLN A 226 -4.48 -10.66 11.29
CA GLN A 226 -5.13 -9.40 10.97
C GLN A 226 -6.43 -9.22 11.77
N VAL A 227 -7.28 -10.23 11.78
CA VAL A 227 -8.57 -10.20 12.50
C VAL A 227 -8.38 -10.13 14.00
N GLN A 228 -7.40 -10.83 14.56
CA GLN A 228 -7.05 -10.72 15.97
C GLN A 228 -6.66 -9.29 16.35
N ALA A 229 -5.90 -8.59 15.49
CA ALA A 229 -5.54 -7.21 15.73
C ALA A 229 -6.75 -6.26 15.68
N TYR A 230 -7.61 -6.39 14.67
CA TYR A 230 -8.86 -5.63 14.59
C TYR A 230 -9.77 -5.86 15.80
N PHE A 231 -9.86 -7.10 16.27
CA PHE A 231 -10.64 -7.42 17.46
C PHE A 231 -10.09 -6.75 18.72
N VAL A 232 -8.77 -6.66 18.87
CA VAL A 232 -8.15 -5.93 20.00
C VAL A 232 -8.45 -4.42 19.92
N GLU A 233 -8.39 -3.81 18.74
CA GLU A 233 -8.73 -2.39 18.57
C GLU A 233 -10.21 -2.12 18.85
N ALA A 234 -11.11 -2.99 18.37
CA ALA A 234 -12.53 -2.91 18.69
C ALA A 234 -12.80 -3.03 20.21
N ARG A 235 -12.02 -3.86 20.92
CA ARG A 235 -12.08 -3.94 22.39
C ARG A 235 -11.63 -2.66 23.06
N TRP A 236 -10.52 -2.06 22.60
CA TRP A 236 -10.05 -0.78 23.14
C TRP A 236 -11.11 0.30 22.98
N LEU A 237 -11.77 0.38 21.82
CA LEU A 237 -12.89 1.28 21.58
C LEU A 237 -14.07 1.00 22.52
N HIS A 238 -14.49 -0.26 22.61
CA HIS A 238 -15.64 -0.66 23.44
C HIS A 238 -15.42 -0.41 24.94
N GLU A 239 -14.21 -0.69 25.43
CA GLU A 239 -13.82 -0.52 26.83
C GLU A 239 -13.37 0.92 27.15
N ASN A 240 -13.35 1.82 26.15
CA ASN A 240 -12.76 3.16 26.23
C ASN A 240 -11.34 3.14 26.84
N TYR A 241 -10.56 2.13 26.44
CA TYR A 241 -9.21 1.90 26.92
C TYR A 241 -8.20 2.61 26.01
N MET A 242 -7.34 3.42 26.63
CA MET A 242 -6.21 4.04 25.95
C MET A 242 -4.95 3.21 26.26
N PRO A 243 -4.39 2.48 25.27
CA PRO A 243 -3.17 1.72 25.47
C PRO A 243 -1.95 2.63 25.67
N THR A 244 -0.87 2.05 26.18
CA THR A 244 0.46 2.69 26.06
C THR A 244 0.92 2.69 24.60
N MET A 245 1.84 3.58 24.22
CA MET A 245 2.40 3.62 22.86
C MET A 245 3.04 2.28 22.45
N ASP A 246 3.71 1.59 23.37
CA ASP A 246 4.31 0.27 23.10
C ASP A 246 3.25 -0.83 22.88
N GLU A 247 2.15 -0.77 23.64
CA GLU A 247 1.01 -1.68 23.49
C GLU A 247 0.26 -1.40 22.19
N TYR A 248 -0.03 -0.13 21.91
CA TYR A 248 -0.64 0.36 20.68
C TYR A 248 0.13 -0.15 19.46
N MET A 249 1.42 0.18 19.36
CA MET A 249 2.23 -0.17 18.19
C MET A 249 2.34 -1.68 17.99
N ARG A 250 2.32 -2.50 19.03
CA ARG A 250 2.35 -3.96 18.86
C ARG A 250 1.14 -4.48 18.09
N ILE A 251 -0.04 -3.92 18.33
CA ILE A 251 -1.28 -4.32 17.67
C ILE A 251 -1.43 -3.58 16.34
N SER A 252 -1.21 -2.27 16.34
CA SER A 252 -1.58 -1.45 15.19
C SER A 252 -0.61 -1.56 14.00
N LEU A 253 0.61 -2.07 14.24
CA LEU A 253 1.48 -2.52 13.14
C LEU A 253 0.89 -3.73 12.39
N ILE A 254 0.16 -4.61 13.08
CA ILE A 254 -0.56 -5.73 12.47
C ILE A 254 -1.84 -5.21 11.81
N SER A 255 -2.66 -4.44 12.53
CA SER A 255 -3.95 -3.92 12.01
C SER A 255 -3.79 -3.02 10.78
N SER A 256 -2.61 -2.40 10.57
CA SER A 256 -2.26 -1.69 9.33
C SER A 256 -2.49 -2.50 8.04
N GLY A 257 -2.58 -3.82 8.11
CA GLY A 257 -2.80 -4.70 6.95
C GLY A 257 -1.51 -5.06 6.22
N TYR A 258 -0.38 -4.41 6.52
CA TYR A 258 0.86 -4.56 5.77
C TYR A 258 1.54 -5.92 5.92
N PRO A 259 1.52 -6.58 7.09
CA PRO A 259 2.02 -7.95 7.22
C PRO A 259 1.19 -8.92 6.37
N LEU A 260 -0.15 -8.77 6.38
CA LEU A 260 -1.06 -9.54 5.55
C LEU A 260 -0.78 -9.31 4.06
N LEU A 261 -0.80 -8.07 3.59
CA LEU A 261 -0.58 -7.74 2.18
C LEU A 261 0.80 -8.18 1.69
N THR A 262 1.84 -8.09 2.53
CA THR A 262 3.16 -8.65 2.21
C THR A 262 3.06 -10.15 1.97
N CYS A 263 2.42 -10.90 2.88
CA CYS A 263 2.23 -12.34 2.73
C CYS A 263 1.45 -12.69 1.46
N ILE A 264 0.33 -12.00 1.18
CA ILE A 264 -0.47 -12.25 -0.03
C ILE A 264 0.32 -11.93 -1.30
N SER A 265 1.20 -10.92 -1.29
CA SER A 265 2.07 -10.65 -2.44
C SER A 265 2.95 -11.85 -2.79
N PHE A 266 3.49 -12.56 -1.78
CA PHE A 266 4.35 -13.72 -1.99
C PHE A 266 3.55 -14.92 -2.53
N VAL A 267 2.30 -15.09 -2.11
CA VAL A 267 1.44 -16.18 -2.59
C VAL A 267 1.39 -16.22 -4.12
N GLY A 268 1.21 -15.06 -4.75
CA GLY A 268 1.05 -14.94 -6.21
C GLY A 268 2.33 -14.76 -7.03
N MET A 269 3.51 -14.69 -6.41
CA MET A 269 4.77 -14.34 -7.09
C MET A 269 5.54 -15.53 -7.67
N GLY A 270 4.88 -16.41 -8.43
CA GLY A 270 5.56 -17.42 -9.26
C GLY A 270 6.57 -18.31 -8.51
N ASP A 271 7.64 -18.73 -9.21
CA ASP A 271 8.68 -19.64 -8.68
C ASP A 271 9.73 -18.97 -7.79
N ILE A 272 9.82 -17.64 -7.78
CA ILE A 272 10.80 -16.93 -6.95
C ILE A 272 10.51 -17.10 -5.44
N VAL A 273 9.27 -17.47 -5.10
CA VAL A 273 8.84 -17.67 -3.71
C VAL A 273 9.03 -19.11 -3.28
N THR A 274 9.86 -19.29 -2.25
CA THR A 274 10.12 -20.56 -1.59
C THR A 274 9.36 -20.64 -0.26
N LYS A 275 9.28 -21.84 0.31
CA LYS A 275 8.77 -22.02 1.68
C LYS A 275 9.62 -21.23 2.69
N ASP A 276 10.94 -21.20 2.52
CA ASP A 276 11.86 -20.41 3.35
C ASP A 276 11.54 -18.91 3.34
N ALA A 277 11.08 -18.35 2.21
CA ALA A 277 10.64 -16.95 2.15
C ALA A 277 9.45 -16.67 3.09
N PHE A 278 8.48 -17.59 3.20
CA PHE A 278 7.38 -17.49 4.16
C PHE A 278 7.84 -17.70 5.60
N GLU A 279 8.73 -18.64 5.87
CA GLU A 279 9.26 -18.86 7.22
C GLU A 279 10.07 -17.66 7.73
N ARG A 280 10.79 -16.96 6.85
CA ARG A 280 11.45 -15.70 7.18
C ARG A 280 10.46 -14.57 7.39
N LEU A 281 9.40 -14.49 6.58
CA LEU A 281 8.33 -13.50 6.77
C LEU A 281 7.64 -13.67 8.13
N ASN A 282 7.45 -14.91 8.59
CA ASN A 282 6.86 -15.23 9.90
C ASN A 282 7.74 -14.85 11.10
N LYS A 283 9.01 -14.49 10.89
CA LYS A 283 9.93 -14.02 11.94
C LYS A 283 9.91 -12.49 12.08
N ASP A 284 8.87 -11.83 11.57
CA ASP A 284 8.66 -10.39 11.64
C ASP A 284 9.88 -9.58 11.17
N PRO A 285 10.28 -9.72 9.90
CA PRO A 285 11.50 -9.09 9.38
C PRO A 285 11.42 -7.56 9.50
N LYS A 286 12.57 -6.95 9.78
CA LYS A 286 12.70 -5.50 10.05
C LYS A 286 12.07 -4.65 8.96
N ILE A 287 12.26 -5.01 7.68
CA ILE A 287 11.66 -4.29 6.54
C ILE A 287 10.12 -4.26 6.56
N VAL A 288 9.47 -5.36 6.97
CA VAL A 288 8.01 -5.43 7.05
C VAL A 288 7.52 -4.60 8.22
N LYS A 289 8.20 -4.70 9.37
CA LYS A 289 7.90 -3.85 10.53
C LYS A 289 8.03 -2.36 10.19
N ALA A 290 9.06 -1.98 9.44
CA ALA A 290 9.27 -0.60 9.00
C ALA A 290 8.18 -0.13 8.02
N ALA A 291 7.81 -0.95 7.04
CA ALA A 291 6.71 -0.63 6.13
C ALA A 291 5.36 -0.52 6.85
N SER A 292 5.06 -1.41 7.80
CA SER A 292 3.91 -1.32 8.70
C SER A 292 3.91 -0.05 9.55
N LEU A 293 5.08 0.37 10.04
CA LEU A 293 5.20 1.60 10.83
C LEU A 293 4.91 2.83 9.99
N ILE A 294 5.47 2.90 8.77
CA ILE A 294 5.15 3.97 7.82
C ILE A 294 3.64 3.98 7.56
N ALA A 295 3.05 2.82 7.28
CA ALA A 295 1.61 2.72 7.04
C ALA A 295 0.78 3.21 8.23
N ARG A 296 1.12 2.74 9.43
CA ARG A 296 0.35 3.07 10.62
C ARG A 296 0.45 4.54 10.97
N LEU A 297 1.67 5.04 11.14
CA LEU A 297 1.88 6.42 11.60
C LEU A 297 1.44 7.46 10.58
N MET A 298 1.62 7.20 9.27
CA MET A 298 1.13 8.14 8.26
C MET A 298 -0.40 8.22 8.26
N ASP A 299 -1.08 7.08 8.40
CA ASP A 299 -2.54 7.03 8.52
C ASP A 299 -3.01 7.80 9.76
N ASP A 300 -2.52 7.42 10.95
CA ASP A 300 -2.91 8.07 12.20
C ASP A 300 -2.71 9.59 12.15
N ILE A 301 -1.59 10.08 11.61
CA ILE A 301 -1.31 11.52 11.52
C ILE A 301 -2.36 12.23 10.67
N VAL A 302 -2.79 11.65 9.54
CA VAL A 302 -3.69 12.33 8.59
C VAL A 302 -5.16 12.07 8.87
N SER A 303 -5.50 10.96 9.53
CA SER A 303 -6.86 10.63 9.94
C SER A 303 -7.21 11.16 11.33
N HIS A 304 -6.23 11.48 12.19
CA HIS A 304 -6.40 11.83 13.61
C HIS A 304 -7.59 12.75 13.90
N LYS A 305 -7.71 13.90 13.22
CA LYS A 305 -8.82 14.83 13.50
C LYS A 305 -10.19 14.26 13.13
N PHE A 306 -10.27 13.57 12.00
CA PHE A 306 -11.50 12.91 11.57
C PHE A 306 -11.90 11.77 12.52
N GLU A 307 -10.92 10.99 12.96
CA GLU A 307 -11.12 9.87 13.88
C GLU A 307 -11.56 10.33 15.28
N GLN A 308 -10.97 11.42 15.79
CA GLN A 308 -11.40 12.04 17.04
C GLN A 308 -12.84 12.55 16.97
N GLU A 309 -13.23 13.19 15.86
CA GLU A 309 -14.59 13.72 15.69
C GLU A 309 -15.68 12.63 15.72
N ARG A 310 -15.37 11.42 15.23
CA ARG A 310 -16.31 10.29 15.24
C ARG A 310 -16.24 9.43 16.51
N GLY A 311 -15.34 9.75 17.45
CA GLY A 311 -15.15 9.01 18.70
C GLY A 311 -14.49 7.65 18.50
N HIS A 312 -13.48 7.57 17.65
CA HIS A 312 -12.71 6.35 17.41
C HIS A 312 -11.74 6.02 18.55
N VAL A 313 -11.05 4.88 18.45
CA VAL A 313 -10.02 4.44 19.40
C VAL A 313 -8.85 5.45 19.42
N ALA A 314 -8.14 5.53 20.54
CA ALA A 314 -6.91 6.31 20.64
C ALA A 314 -5.91 5.86 19.56
N SER A 315 -5.45 6.81 18.73
CA SER A 315 -4.41 6.59 17.72
C SER A 315 -3.01 6.69 18.33
N ALA A 316 -1.96 6.52 17.52
CA ALA A 316 -0.60 6.82 17.95
C ALA A 316 -0.45 8.23 18.55
N VAL A 317 -1.25 9.21 18.08
CA VAL A 317 -1.14 10.60 18.54
C VAL A 317 -1.55 10.71 20.01
N GLU A 318 -2.73 10.20 20.39
CA GLU A 318 -3.20 10.22 21.78
C GLU A 318 -2.31 9.37 22.67
N CYS A 319 -1.94 8.16 22.20
CA CYS A 319 -1.09 7.25 22.98
C CYS A 319 0.27 7.89 23.29
N TYR A 320 0.88 8.57 22.31
CA TYR A 320 2.15 9.25 22.48
C TYR A 320 2.03 10.47 23.40
N MET A 321 1.02 11.33 23.18
CA MET A 321 0.76 12.51 24.01
C MET A 321 0.57 12.14 25.47
N ASN A 322 -0.25 11.11 25.75
CA ASN A 322 -0.57 10.68 27.09
C ASN A 322 0.64 10.02 27.79
N GLN A 323 1.40 9.18 27.08
CA GLN A 323 2.55 8.50 27.66
C GLN A 323 3.73 9.43 27.95
N HIS A 324 3.95 10.45 27.11
CA HIS A 324 5.11 11.34 27.20
C HIS A 324 4.79 12.73 27.76
N GLU A 325 3.52 13.00 28.08
CA GLU A 325 3.03 14.30 28.57
C GLU A 325 3.42 15.47 27.65
N VAL A 326 3.29 15.28 26.34
CA VAL A 326 3.66 16.27 25.30
C VAL A 326 2.45 16.86 24.60
N SER A 327 2.66 17.98 23.89
CA SER A 327 1.62 18.57 23.04
C SER A 327 1.35 17.72 21.80
N GLU A 328 0.19 17.95 21.16
CA GLU A 328 -0.16 17.33 19.88
C GLU A 328 0.87 17.62 18.78
N GLU A 329 1.38 18.86 18.73
CA GLU A 329 2.41 19.25 17.74
C GLU A 329 3.71 18.47 17.95
N GLN A 330 4.14 18.32 19.19
CA GLN A 330 5.32 17.52 19.54
C GLN A 330 5.12 16.04 19.21
N ALA A 331 3.91 15.50 19.42
CA ALA A 331 3.58 14.14 19.02
C ALA A 331 3.66 13.97 17.50
N TYR A 332 3.05 14.87 16.71
CA TYR A 332 3.17 14.80 15.25
C TYR A 332 4.61 14.85 14.75
N ASP A 333 5.44 15.73 15.32
CA ASP A 333 6.84 15.86 14.92
C ASP A 333 7.62 14.58 15.22
N GLU A 334 7.40 13.97 16.37
CA GLU A 334 8.02 12.69 16.70
C GLU A 334 7.52 11.54 15.81
N LEU A 335 6.22 11.43 15.56
CA LEU A 335 5.67 10.37 14.69
C LEU A 335 6.20 10.52 13.26
N ARG A 336 6.29 11.74 12.73
CA ARG A 336 6.93 12.02 11.43
C ARG A 336 8.41 11.65 11.44
N ARG A 337 9.12 11.91 12.53
CA ARG A 337 10.52 11.49 12.69
C ARG A 337 10.62 9.95 12.63
N GLN A 338 9.76 9.23 13.32
CA GLN A 338 9.74 7.75 13.27
C GLN A 338 9.44 7.22 11.86
N VAL A 339 8.56 7.87 11.09
CA VAL A 339 8.36 7.54 9.66
C VAL A 339 9.66 7.72 8.86
N VAL A 340 10.43 8.79 9.09
CA VAL A 340 11.74 9.00 8.45
C VAL A 340 12.74 7.91 8.83
N GLU A 341 12.79 7.52 10.11
CA GLU A 341 13.67 6.45 10.57
C GLU A 341 13.28 5.08 9.99
N ALA A 342 11.99 4.79 9.83
CA ALA A 342 11.53 3.56 9.19
C ALA A 342 11.89 3.50 7.70
N TRP A 343 11.94 4.63 7.00
CA TRP A 343 12.48 4.66 5.63
C TRP A 343 13.96 4.24 5.58
N LYS A 344 14.77 4.63 6.57
CA LYS A 344 16.18 4.20 6.68
C LYS A 344 16.28 2.71 6.97
N ASP A 345 15.41 2.18 7.84
CA ASP A 345 15.33 0.74 8.10
C ASP A 345 15.03 -0.06 6.84
N ILE A 346 14.09 0.41 5.99
CA ILE A 346 13.83 -0.23 4.70
C ILE A 346 15.07 -0.18 3.80
N ASN A 347 15.77 0.96 3.74
CA ASN A 347 16.96 1.12 2.93
C ASN A 347 18.08 0.17 3.35
N GLU A 348 18.33 0.01 4.65
CA GLU A 348 19.32 -0.92 5.19
C GLU A 348 19.04 -2.36 4.78
N GLU A 349 17.80 -2.80 4.95
CA GLU A 349 17.38 -4.18 4.64
C GLU A 349 17.50 -4.50 3.15
N LEU A 350 17.38 -3.49 2.28
CA LEU A 350 17.61 -3.62 0.84
C LEU A 350 19.10 -3.71 0.47
N LEU A 351 20.00 -3.24 1.34
CA LEU A 351 21.46 -3.27 1.15
C LEU A 351 22.12 -4.55 1.70
N ILE A 352 21.42 -5.34 2.53
CA ILE A 352 21.96 -6.61 3.08
C ILE A 352 22.37 -7.56 1.94
N GLY A 353 23.53 -8.20 2.13
CA GLY A 353 24.19 -9.07 1.16
C GLY A 353 23.35 -10.29 0.73
N PRO A 354 23.63 -10.87 -0.45
CA PRO A 354 22.80 -11.90 -1.08
C PRO A 354 22.75 -13.25 -0.36
N GLU A 355 23.73 -13.58 0.49
CA GLU A 355 23.84 -14.90 1.13
C GLU A 355 22.82 -15.12 2.25
N ASP A 356 22.29 -14.04 2.85
CA ASP A 356 21.37 -14.08 4.00
C ASP A 356 19.96 -13.54 3.69
N ARG A 357 19.63 -13.19 2.44
CA ARG A 357 18.38 -12.46 2.13
C ARG A 357 17.29 -13.27 1.41
N VAL A 358 16.05 -12.87 1.69
CA VAL A 358 14.91 -13.11 0.79
C VAL A 358 15.21 -12.42 -0.56
N PRO A 359 14.88 -13.01 -1.72
CA PRO A 359 15.13 -12.40 -3.02
C PRO A 359 14.65 -10.94 -3.13
N ILE A 360 15.47 -10.07 -3.73
CA ILE A 360 15.17 -8.63 -3.90
C ILE A 360 13.77 -8.36 -4.45
N PRO A 361 13.26 -9.09 -5.48
CA PRO A 361 11.91 -8.82 -5.98
C PRO A 361 10.81 -8.94 -4.93
N LEU A 362 11.00 -9.79 -3.91
CA LEU A 362 10.08 -9.92 -2.77
C LEU A 362 10.21 -8.73 -1.81
N LEU A 363 11.43 -8.32 -1.47
CA LEU A 363 11.67 -7.11 -0.68
C LEU A 363 11.14 -5.85 -1.37
N THR A 364 11.20 -5.81 -2.71
CA THR A 364 10.62 -4.72 -3.50
C THR A 364 9.10 -4.62 -3.32
N ARG A 365 8.39 -5.71 -3.01
CA ARG A 365 6.94 -5.61 -2.70
C ARG A 365 6.71 -4.87 -1.39
N VAL A 366 7.53 -5.13 -0.37
CA VAL A 366 7.47 -4.45 0.92
C VAL A 366 7.83 -2.97 0.77
N LEU A 367 8.89 -2.66 0.02
CA LEU A 367 9.23 -1.28 -0.34
C LEU A 367 8.09 -0.57 -1.08
N ASN A 368 7.48 -1.24 -2.06
CA ASN A 368 6.40 -0.64 -2.83
C ASN A 368 5.13 -0.44 -2.01
N LEU A 369 4.85 -1.30 -1.03
CA LEU A 369 3.79 -1.04 -0.05
C LEU A 369 4.07 0.29 0.70
N ALA A 370 5.29 0.51 1.21
CA ALA A 370 5.65 1.79 1.84
C ALA A 370 5.52 3.00 0.88
N ARG A 371 5.87 2.83 -0.40
CA ARG A 371 5.69 3.86 -1.45
C ARG A 371 4.21 4.19 -1.69
N VAL A 372 3.32 3.20 -1.61
CA VAL A 372 1.88 3.47 -1.73
C VAL A 372 1.41 4.39 -0.61
N MET A 373 1.87 4.20 0.63
CA MET A 373 1.54 5.12 1.73
C MET A 373 2.03 6.53 1.46
N ASP A 374 3.27 6.68 1.01
CA ASP A 374 3.82 8.01 0.71
C ASP A 374 3.00 8.71 -0.39
N VAL A 375 2.58 8.00 -1.43
CA VAL A 375 1.79 8.57 -2.52
C VAL A 375 0.32 8.81 -2.16
N MET A 376 -0.30 7.93 -1.37
CA MET A 376 -1.74 8.01 -1.08
C MET A 376 -2.07 8.80 0.19
N TYR A 377 -1.18 8.87 1.17
CA TYR A 377 -1.47 9.43 2.50
C TYR A 377 -0.71 10.71 2.84
N LYS A 378 0.26 11.13 2.02
CA LYS A 378 1.07 12.33 2.31
C LYS A 378 0.26 13.62 2.48
N ASP A 379 -0.83 13.77 1.72
CA ASP A 379 -1.67 14.97 1.71
C ASP A 379 -3.06 14.75 2.36
N GLY A 380 -3.29 13.59 2.97
CA GLY A 380 -4.58 13.18 3.54
C GLY A 380 -4.93 11.72 3.22
N ASP A 381 -5.97 11.17 3.84
CA ASP A 381 -6.46 9.81 3.56
C ASP A 381 -7.03 9.71 2.13
N GLY A 382 -6.15 9.33 1.20
CA GLY A 382 -6.48 9.15 -0.21
C GLY A 382 -7.24 7.87 -0.52
N TYR A 383 -7.41 6.96 0.44
CA TYR A 383 -8.21 5.74 0.27
C TYR A 383 -9.68 6.00 0.54
N THR A 384 -9.99 6.50 1.73
CA THR A 384 -11.37 6.85 2.10
C THR A 384 -11.85 8.04 1.27
N ASN A 385 -10.98 9.03 1.04
CA ASN A 385 -11.28 10.25 0.32
C ASN A 385 -10.42 10.43 -0.95
N ALA A 386 -10.58 9.53 -1.92
CA ALA A 386 -9.84 9.52 -3.19
C ALA A 386 -10.00 10.75 -4.12
N LYS A 387 -10.51 11.89 -3.62
CA LYS A 387 -10.60 13.15 -4.37
C LYS A 387 -9.21 13.74 -4.62
N GLY A 388 -9.13 14.69 -5.56
CA GLY A 388 -7.87 15.41 -5.82
C GLY A 388 -6.79 14.53 -6.45
N LYS A 389 -5.63 14.42 -5.79
CA LYS A 389 -4.42 13.79 -6.35
C LYS A 389 -4.62 12.30 -6.66
N VAL A 390 -5.18 11.51 -5.75
CA VAL A 390 -5.35 10.06 -5.94
C VAL A 390 -6.22 9.74 -7.15
N ARG A 391 -7.37 10.40 -7.32
CA ARG A 391 -8.20 10.27 -8.53
C ARG A 391 -7.41 10.59 -9.79
N ASN A 392 -6.60 11.64 -9.79
CA ASN A 392 -5.79 11.99 -10.95
C ASN A 392 -4.74 10.90 -11.26
N TYR A 393 -4.13 10.29 -10.25
CA TYR A 393 -3.21 9.17 -10.45
C TYR A 393 -3.91 7.95 -11.03
N ILE A 394 -5.08 7.58 -10.49
CA ILE A 394 -5.93 6.50 -11.01
C ILE A 394 -6.27 6.76 -12.49
N THR A 395 -6.76 7.97 -12.81
CA THR A 395 -7.09 8.35 -14.19
C THR A 395 -5.87 8.27 -15.10
N SER A 396 -4.71 8.76 -14.66
CA SER A 396 -3.48 8.76 -15.45
C SER A 396 -2.98 7.34 -15.76
N LEU A 397 -3.11 6.41 -14.80
CA LEU A 397 -2.62 5.04 -14.95
C LEU A 397 -3.62 4.10 -15.61
N LEU A 398 -4.92 4.29 -15.39
CA LEU A 398 -5.95 3.30 -15.75
C LEU A 398 -6.95 3.78 -16.80
N VAL A 399 -6.90 5.06 -17.19
CA VAL A 399 -7.84 5.64 -18.17
C VAL A 399 -7.11 6.28 -19.33
N GLU A 400 -6.13 7.15 -19.05
CA GLU A 400 -5.49 7.99 -20.06
C GLU A 400 -4.24 7.31 -20.66
N PRO A 401 -4.26 6.91 -21.96
CA PRO A 401 -3.08 6.37 -22.61
C PRO A 401 -2.02 7.45 -22.84
N VAL A 402 -0.77 7.03 -23.03
CA VAL A 402 0.26 7.93 -23.54
C VAL A 402 0.05 8.11 -25.03
N GLN A 403 0.02 9.36 -25.49
CA GLN A 403 -0.16 9.68 -26.90
C GLN A 403 1.02 9.19 -27.74
N LEU A 404 0.72 8.36 -28.74
CA LEU A 404 1.67 7.97 -29.79
C LEU A 404 1.69 9.07 -30.85
N ALA A 405 2.87 9.45 -31.34
CA ALA A 405 2.95 10.34 -32.48
C ALA A 405 2.19 9.71 -33.66
N THR A 406 1.17 10.41 -34.16
CA THR A 406 0.50 10.00 -35.40
C THR A 406 1.53 10.12 -36.51
N SER A 407 1.97 8.98 -37.07
CA SER A 407 2.65 8.99 -38.35
C SER A 407 1.68 9.59 -39.36
N SER A 408 1.93 10.83 -39.78
CA SER A 408 1.34 11.41 -40.99
C SER A 408 1.88 10.63 -42.20
N LEU A 409 1.39 9.41 -42.38
CA LEU A 409 1.61 8.56 -43.56
C LEU A 409 0.32 8.55 -44.38
N LEU A 410 -0.16 9.72 -44.79
CA LEU A 410 -1.15 9.89 -45.85
C LEU A 410 -0.92 11.26 -46.51
N ALA A 411 0.13 11.37 -47.32
CA ALA A 411 0.24 12.31 -48.43
C ALA A 411 1.49 12.00 -49.26
N SER A 412 1.38 11.01 -50.16
CA SER A 412 2.15 10.97 -51.40
C SER A 412 1.34 10.25 -52.46
#